data_AF-A0AAE3AE43-F1
#
_entry.id   AF-A0AAE3AE43-F1
#
_cell.length_a   1.000
_cell.length_b   1.000
_cell.length_c   1.000
_cell.angle_alpha   90.00
_cell.angle_beta   90.00
_cell.angle_gamma   90.00
#
_symmetry.space_group_name_H-M   'P 1'
#
loop_
_entity.id
_entity.type
_entity.pdbx_description
1 polymer ?
#
loop_
_entity_poly.entity_id
_entity_poly.type
_entity_poly.pdbx_seq_one_letter_code
_entity_poly.pdbx_strand_id
1 'polypeptide(L)'
;MAKGIENRARSPPSVFDFATSKIQKHGGTKMYYDLVESGKRIKALRRKHGLTQEQLAEQLGVAANTIARIENGNRGISIDLAIELVVRFDTTLDYIFLGRE
;
A
#
# COMPACT_ATOMS: atom_id res chain seq x y z
N MET A 1 -14.48 -12.16 -20.12
CA MET A 1 -13.79 -10.86 -20.16
C MET A 1 -13.92 -10.20 -18.79
N ALA A 2 -12.90 -10.32 -17.94
CA ALA A 2 -12.93 -9.73 -16.61
C ALA A 2 -12.84 -8.21 -16.76
N LYS A 3 -13.91 -7.49 -16.39
CA LYS A 3 -13.91 -6.04 -16.34
C LYS A 3 -12.74 -5.59 -15.45
N GLY A 4 -11.86 -4.78 -16.03
CA GLY A 4 -10.72 -4.19 -15.34
C GLY A 4 -11.21 -3.53 -14.06
N ILE A 5 -10.53 -3.84 -12.95
CA ILE A 5 -10.76 -3.19 -11.67
C ILE A 5 -10.17 -1.78 -11.84
N GLU A 6 -11.00 -0.87 -12.33
CA GLU A 6 -10.65 0.54 -12.41
C GLU A 6 -10.26 1.04 -11.02
N ASN A 7 -9.18 1.81 -11.04
CA ASN A 7 -8.39 2.28 -9.92
C ASN A 7 -9.28 2.85 -8.80
N ARG A 8 -9.54 2.09 -7.72
CA ARG A 8 -10.10 2.62 -6.46
C ARG A 8 -9.04 3.42 -5.70
N ALA A 9 -8.33 4.33 -6.37
CA ALA A 9 -7.64 5.39 -5.67
C ALA A 9 -8.71 6.14 -4.87
N ARG A 10 -8.68 6.03 -3.53
CA ARG A 10 -9.59 6.79 -2.68
C ARG A 10 -9.43 8.25 -3.09
N SER A 11 -10.52 8.88 -3.54
CA SER A 11 -10.53 10.31 -3.84
C SER A 11 -9.93 11.05 -2.66
N PRO A 12 -9.06 12.05 -2.88
CA PRO A 12 -8.49 12.82 -1.78
C PRO A 12 -9.64 13.35 -0.92
N PRO A 13 -9.61 13.11 0.41
CA PRO A 13 -10.56 13.69 1.34
C PRO A 13 -10.67 15.18 1.10
N SER A 14 -11.90 15.59 0.92
CA SER A 14 -12.25 16.97 0.83
C SER A 14 -12.25 17.55 2.24
N VAL A 15 -11.54 18.64 2.45
CA VAL A 15 -11.51 19.31 3.75
C VAL A 15 -12.53 20.42 3.79
N PHE A 16 -13.18 20.57 4.93
CA PHE A 16 -14.04 21.70 5.19
C PHE A 16 -13.14 22.88 5.59
N ASP A 17 -13.05 23.89 4.71
CA ASP A 17 -12.44 25.16 5.05
C ASP A 17 -13.43 25.97 5.88
N PHE A 18 -13.14 26.13 7.17
CA PHE A 18 -13.97 26.88 8.10
C PHE A 18 -13.98 28.39 7.82
N ALA A 19 -12.94 28.93 7.18
CA ALA A 19 -12.88 30.35 6.84
C ALA A 19 -13.80 30.70 5.66
N THR A 20 -13.88 29.81 4.67
CA THR A 20 -14.75 30.01 3.50
C THR A 20 -16.07 29.27 3.59
N SER A 21 -16.26 28.40 4.59
CA SER A 21 -17.39 27.48 4.72
C SER A 21 -17.62 26.64 3.43
N LYS A 22 -16.51 26.26 2.77
CA LYS A 22 -16.53 25.45 1.55
C LYS A 22 -15.75 24.16 1.74
N ILE A 23 -16.18 23.14 1.00
CA ILE A 23 -15.43 21.90 0.86
C ILE A 23 -14.35 22.11 -0.21
N GLN A 24 -13.08 22.08 0.18
CA GLN A 24 -11.93 22.21 -0.72
C GLN A 24 -11.24 20.87 -0.92
N LYS A 25 -10.83 20.60 -2.17
CA LYS A 25 -9.94 19.46 -2.45
C LYS A 25 -8.55 19.80 -1.89
N HIS A 26 -7.92 18.87 -1.18
CA HIS A 26 -6.54 19.02 -0.75
C HIS A 26 -5.65 19.26 -1.99
N GLY A 27 -5.19 20.50 -2.16
CA GLY A 27 -4.24 20.86 -3.21
C GLY A 27 -2.85 20.35 -2.86
N GLY A 28 -2.29 19.47 -3.69
CA GLY A 28 -0.84 19.35 -3.91
C GLY A 28 -0.02 18.43 -3.00
N THR A 29 -0.48 18.04 -1.80
CA THR A 29 0.32 17.14 -0.93
C THR A 29 -0.30 15.75 -0.87
N LYS A 30 0.45 14.72 -1.31
CA LYS A 30 0.04 13.30 -1.24
C LYS A 30 0.07 12.82 0.23
N MET A 31 -0.84 13.35 1.06
CA MET A 31 -0.98 13.05 2.49
C MET A 31 -1.56 11.66 2.79
N TYR A 32 -1.81 10.85 1.75
CA TYR A 32 -2.59 9.63 1.85
C TYR A 32 -1.80 8.40 1.42
N TYR A 33 -1.96 7.35 2.21
CA TYR A 33 -1.44 6.03 1.93
C TYR A 33 -2.09 5.43 0.66
N ASP A 34 -1.30 5.36 -0.41
CA ASP A 34 -1.67 4.79 -1.70
C ASP A 34 -1.46 3.27 -1.68
N LEU A 35 -2.56 2.55 -1.49
CA LEU A 35 -2.60 1.09 -1.38
C LEU A 35 -2.06 0.39 -2.62
N VAL A 36 -2.34 0.93 -3.81
CA VAL A 36 -1.96 0.32 -5.07
C VAL A 36 -0.46 0.47 -5.28
N GLU A 37 0.07 1.67 -5.10
CA GLU A 37 1.51 1.91 -5.26
C GLU A 37 2.32 1.21 -4.17
N SER A 38 1.84 1.18 -2.93
CA SER A 38 2.48 0.41 -1.87
C SER A 38 2.44 -1.10 -2.13
N GLY A 39 1.31 -1.63 -2.59
CA GLY A 39 1.18 -3.03 -2.99
C GLY A 39 2.16 -3.43 -4.09
N LYS A 40 2.36 -2.57 -5.09
CA LYS A 40 3.38 -2.77 -6.15
C LYS A 40 4.79 -2.83 -5.58
N ARG A 41 5.14 -1.96 -4.63
CA ARG A 41 6.47 -1.95 -3.99
C ARG A 41 6.70 -3.19 -3.13
N ILE A 42 5.70 -3.64 -2.37
CA ILE A 42 5.76 -4.89 -1.60
C ILE A 42 5.96 -6.08 -2.55
N LYS A 43 5.22 -6.12 -3.66
CA LYS A 43 5.38 -7.16 -4.69
C LYS A 43 6.78 -7.14 -5.32
N ALA A 44 7.33 -5.96 -5.57
CA ALA A 44 8.67 -5.81 -6.11
C ALA A 44 9.73 -6.33 -5.12
N LEU A 45 9.62 -5.98 -3.83
CA LEU A 45 10.49 -6.51 -2.77
C LEU A 45 10.42 -8.04 -2.73
N ARG A 46 9.22 -8.60 -2.61
CA ARG A 46 9.04 -10.06 -2.58
C ARG A 46 9.72 -10.76 -3.77
N ARG A 47 9.54 -10.22 -4.98
CA ARG A 47 10.15 -10.76 -6.20
C ARG A 47 11.67 -10.60 -6.24
N LYS A 48 12.20 -9.49 -5.74
CA LYS A 48 13.66 -9.26 -5.60
C LYS A 48 14.31 -10.34 -4.72
N HIS A 49 13.57 -10.84 -3.72
CA HIS A 49 13.99 -11.94 -2.85
C HIS A 49 13.58 -13.34 -3.36
N GLY A 50 13.03 -13.45 -4.58
CA GLY A 50 12.72 -14.75 -5.20
C GLY A 50 11.57 -15.53 -4.55
N LEU A 51 10.72 -14.89 -3.76
CA LEU A 51 9.66 -15.56 -2.99
C LEU A 51 8.34 -15.61 -3.77
N THR A 52 7.55 -16.68 -3.60
CA THR A 52 6.14 -16.73 -3.99
C THR A 52 5.26 -16.00 -2.97
N GLN A 53 3.99 -15.74 -3.31
CA GLN A 53 3.05 -15.10 -2.36
C GLN A 53 2.80 -16.00 -1.15
N GLU A 54 2.73 -17.31 -1.36
CA GLU A 54 2.57 -18.33 -0.33
C GLU A 54 3.77 -18.36 0.62
N GLN A 55 4.99 -18.34 0.08
CA GLN A 55 6.21 -18.33 0.88
C GLN A 55 6.32 -17.06 1.74
N LEU A 56 6.01 -15.89 1.17
CA LEU A 56 5.98 -14.66 1.96
C LEU A 56 4.90 -14.70 3.05
N ALA A 57 3.72 -15.25 2.72
CA ALA A 57 2.62 -15.35 3.68
C ALA A 57 2.96 -16.27 4.86
N GLU A 58 3.59 -17.41 4.59
CA GLU A 58 4.10 -18.33 5.60
C GLU A 58 5.12 -17.65 6.52
N GLN A 59 6.09 -16.93 5.95
CA GLN A 59 7.09 -16.20 6.73
C GLN A 59 6.50 -15.09 7.60
N LEU A 60 5.40 -14.47 7.15
CA LEU A 60 4.70 -13.41 7.86
C LEU A 60 3.56 -13.91 8.75
N GLY A 61 3.32 -15.23 8.83
CA GLY A 61 2.26 -15.81 9.65
C GLY A 61 0.84 -15.43 9.21
N VAL A 62 0.61 -15.22 7.90
CA VAL A 62 -0.70 -14.83 7.34
C VAL A 62 -1.13 -15.76 6.22
N ALA A 63 -2.41 -15.71 5.84
CA ALA A 63 -2.91 -16.45 4.68
C ALA A 63 -2.34 -15.87 3.36
N ALA A 64 -2.04 -16.72 2.37
CA ALA A 64 -1.54 -16.31 1.05
C ALA A 64 -2.45 -15.28 0.35
N ASN A 65 -3.76 -15.42 0.49
CA ASN A 65 -4.74 -14.47 -0.04
C ASN A 65 -4.58 -13.06 0.58
N THR A 66 -4.09 -12.94 1.81
CA THR A 66 -3.79 -11.64 2.44
C THR A 66 -2.69 -10.93 1.68
N ILE A 67 -1.59 -11.62 1.36
CA ILE A 67 -0.49 -11.07 0.55
C ILE A 67 -0.97 -10.68 -0.83
N ALA A 68 -1.74 -11.56 -1.50
CA ALA A 68 -2.29 -11.26 -2.82
C ALA A 68 -3.15 -9.98 -2.82
N ARG A 69 -4.03 -9.81 -1.82
CA ARG A 69 -4.86 -8.62 -1.67
C ARG A 69 -4.06 -7.36 -1.34
N ILE A 70 -2.98 -7.47 -0.58
CA ILE A 70 -2.07 -6.35 -0.29
C ILE A 70 -1.36 -5.92 -1.57
N GLU A 71 -0.75 -6.86 -2.28
CA GLU A 71 0.03 -6.57 -3.49
C GLU A 71 -0.80 -5.99 -4.64
N ASN A 72 -2.08 -6.35 -4.70
CA ASN A 72 -3.03 -5.83 -5.68
C ASN A 72 -3.73 -4.53 -5.21
N GLY A 73 -3.41 -4.02 -4.02
CA GLY A 73 -3.99 -2.80 -3.46
C GLY A 73 -5.44 -2.93 -2.98
N ASN A 74 -5.98 -4.16 -2.91
CA ASN A 74 -7.33 -4.46 -2.42
C ASN A 74 -7.43 -4.38 -0.89
N ARG A 75 -6.29 -4.37 -0.18
CA ARG A 75 -6.20 -4.28 1.28
C ARG A 75 -4.92 -3.54 1.65
N GLY A 76 -4.96 -2.72 2.71
CA GLY A 76 -3.75 -2.18 3.32
C GLY A 76 -2.99 -3.23 4.11
N ILE A 77 -1.67 -3.08 4.14
CA ILE A 77 -0.83 -3.83 5.08
C ILE A 77 -1.03 -3.27 6.50
N SER A 78 -0.99 -4.12 7.53
CA SER A 78 -0.94 -3.65 8.91
C SER A 78 0.45 -3.08 9.22
N ILE A 79 0.55 -2.24 10.26
CA ILE A 79 1.84 -1.70 10.66
C ILE A 79 2.82 -2.82 11.07
N ASP A 80 2.35 -3.84 11.79
CA ASP A 80 3.19 -4.97 12.23
C ASP A 80 3.81 -5.71 11.05
N LEU A 81 3.01 -6.01 10.02
CA LEU A 81 3.51 -6.66 8.80
C LEU A 81 4.47 -5.76 8.01
N ALA A 82 4.25 -4.43 8.01
CA ALA A 82 5.15 -3.50 7.36
C ALA A 82 6.52 -3.44 8.05
N ILE A 83 6.54 -3.47 9.38
CA ILE A 83 7.78 -3.55 10.17
C ILE A 83 8.51 -4.87 9.92
N GLU A 84 7.78 -5.99 9.86
CA GLU A 84 8.36 -7.28 9.50
C GLU A 84 9.02 -7.27 8.11
N LEU A 85 8.39 -6.61 7.12
CA LEU A 85 8.99 -6.44 5.80
C LEU A 85 10.26 -5.58 5.84
N VAL A 86 10.26 -4.50 6.63
CA VAL A 86 11.43 -3.62 6.83
C VAL A 86 12.62 -4.42 7.35
N VAL A 87 12.42 -5.21 8.40
CA VAL A 87 13.48 -6.00 9.03
C VAL A 87 13.99 -7.11 8.09
N ARG A 88 13.09 -7.79 7.37
CA ARG A 88 13.45 -8.94 6.53
C ARG A 88 14.12 -8.57 5.21
N PHE A 89 13.66 -7.47 4.60
CA PHE A 89 14.10 -7.07 3.26
C PHE A 89 15.08 -5.90 3.27
N ASP A 90 15.54 -5.47 4.45
CA ASP A 90 16.46 -4.35 4.62
C ASP A 90 15.98 -3.11 3.82
N THR A 91 14.74 -2.71 4.11
CA THR A 91 14.05 -1.61 3.43
C THR A 91 13.50 -0.60 4.44
N THR A 92 12.82 0.44 3.97
CA THR A 92 12.29 1.51 4.84
C THR A 92 10.77 1.59 4.74
N LEU A 93 10.13 2.06 5.81
CA LEU A 93 8.70 2.41 5.76
C LEU A 93 8.44 3.51 4.74
N ASP A 94 9.37 4.44 4.59
CA ASP A 94 9.37 5.49 3.57
C ASP A 94 9.31 4.90 2.17
N TYR A 95 10.09 3.86 1.88
CA TYR A 95 9.98 3.15 0.61
C TYR A 95 8.62 2.48 0.47
N ILE A 96 8.17 1.71 1.44
CA ILE A 96 6.89 0.97 1.37
C ILE A 96 5.70 1.92 1.15
N PHE A 97 5.62 3.01 1.92
CA PHE A 97 4.46 3.89 1.97
C PHE A 97 4.56 5.11 1.05
N LEU A 98 5.74 5.73 0.96
CA LEU A 98 5.97 6.98 0.24
C LEU A 98 6.72 6.78 -1.09
N GLY A 99 7.41 5.64 -1.25
CA GLY A 99 8.26 5.38 -2.41
C GLY A 99 9.56 6.21 -2.42
N ARG A 100 10.04 6.61 -1.25
CA ARG A 100 11.33 7.33 -1.07
C ARG A 100 12.36 6.32 -0.57
N GLU A 101 13.62 6.45 -0.99
CA GLU A 101 14.73 5.62 -0.46
C GLU A 101 15.16 6.11 0.94
#